data_AF-A0A831UCJ1-F1
#
_entry.id   AF-A0A831UCJ1-F1
#
_cell.length_a   1.000
_cell.length_b   1.000
_cell.length_c   1.000
_cell.angle_alpha   90.00
_cell.angle_beta   90.00
_cell.angle_gamma   90.00
#
_symmetry.space_group_name_H-M   'P 1'
#
loop_
_entity.id
_entity.type
_entity.pdbx_description
1 polymer ?
#
loop_
_entity_poly.entity_id
_entity_poly.type
_entity_poly.pdbx_seq_one_letter_code
_entity_poly.pdbx_strand_id
1 'polypeptide(L)'
;MSAIARMETSGAVVLLSGGMDSSTLLHHVARAGRAPLHALSFDYGQRHARELECACRQAAAAGVAEHQIIDARFLGDLLKQGSALLEGGAAVPDLDDLDPSQRDQPPTYVPNRNMMLLAMAAAYAEARGVADVFYGAQAQDEYGYWDCTQVFLERINALLALNRAQPVQVHAPFVAMTKAAIVKLGIKLGVDYAQTWTCYRGGAVPCGTCPTCVERRNAFGEAGVPDPLWAQTSGIEPQGGNIMLVVHVHVHVLPGCVEAFHEATVENARQSVLEPGIARFDVIQQQDDPTRFVLVEAYRTAADPARHKETAHYQTWRETVADMMAEPRQSVKYRNCFPDDAGW
;
A
#
# COMPACT_ATOMS: atom_id res chain seq x y z
N MET A 1 35.72 30.41 11.80
CA MET A 1 35.58 29.01 12.28
C MET A 1 34.53 29.01 13.38
N SER A 2 33.26 28.86 13.03
CA SER A 2 32.17 28.78 14.00
C SER A 2 32.17 27.38 14.60
N ALA A 3 32.33 27.29 15.91
CA ALA A 3 32.21 26.03 16.65
C ALA A 3 30.77 25.51 16.45
N ILE A 4 30.62 24.45 15.67
CA ILE A 4 29.36 23.71 15.58
C ILE A 4 29.08 23.20 17.00
N ALA A 5 27.91 23.61 17.52
CA ALA A 5 27.48 23.38 18.89
C ALA A 5 27.65 21.91 19.31
N ARG A 6 27.97 21.70 20.58
CA ARG A 6 27.93 20.36 21.17
C ARG A 6 26.51 19.79 21.06
N MET A 7 26.38 18.57 20.53
CA MET A 7 25.12 17.83 20.51
C MET A 7 24.82 17.35 21.94
N GLU A 8 24.21 18.22 22.77
CA GLU A 8 23.87 17.94 24.17
C GLU A 8 22.35 17.80 24.42
N THR A 9 21.52 17.84 23.38
CA THR A 9 20.06 17.69 23.53
C THR A 9 19.62 16.24 23.36
N SER A 10 18.61 15.79 24.11
CA SER A 10 17.90 14.52 23.85
C SER A 10 16.92 14.63 22.67
N GLY A 11 17.14 15.60 21.78
CA GLY A 11 16.28 15.88 20.64
C GLY A 11 16.23 14.74 19.64
N ALA A 12 15.23 14.76 18.78
CA ALA A 12 15.05 13.72 17.77
C ALA A 12 14.44 14.29 16.50
N VAL A 13 14.79 13.69 15.37
CA VAL A 13 14.14 13.90 14.08
C VAL A 13 13.39 12.62 13.73
N VAL A 14 12.09 12.71 13.44
CA VAL A 14 11.27 11.58 13.01
C VAL A 14 10.91 11.76 11.54
N LEU A 15 11.22 10.77 10.71
CA LEU A 15 10.69 10.71 9.35
C LEU A 15 9.19 10.41 9.41
N LEU A 16 8.38 11.35 8.95
CA LEU A 16 6.93 11.31 9.04
C LEU A 16 6.32 11.31 7.64
N SER A 17 5.68 10.21 7.24
CA SER A 17 4.93 10.15 5.97
C SER A 17 3.44 10.47 6.14
N GLY A 18 2.92 10.38 7.37
CA GLY A 18 1.48 10.48 7.65
C GLY A 18 0.72 9.15 7.49
N GLY A 19 1.43 8.07 7.17
CA GLY A 19 0.93 6.71 7.26
C GLY A 19 0.88 6.20 8.70
N MET A 20 0.29 5.00 8.86
CA MET A 20 0.11 4.33 10.15
C MET A 20 1.41 4.22 10.97
N ASP A 21 2.44 3.62 10.37
CA ASP A 21 3.68 3.27 11.08
C ASP A 21 4.49 4.52 11.48
N SER A 22 4.63 5.49 10.57
CA SER A 22 5.36 6.73 10.83
C SER A 22 4.66 7.64 11.84
N SER A 23 3.32 7.67 11.83
CA SER A 23 2.54 8.39 12.84
C SER A 23 2.69 7.75 14.22
N THR A 24 2.60 6.42 14.31
CA THR A 24 2.83 5.71 15.57
C THR A 24 4.25 5.91 16.09
N LEU A 25 5.24 5.95 15.20
CA LEU A 25 6.63 6.22 15.56
C LEU A 25 6.78 7.63 16.15
N LEU A 26 6.16 8.63 15.52
CA LEU A 26 6.19 10.01 16.01
C LEU A 26 5.67 10.10 17.46
N HIS A 27 4.49 9.54 17.70
CA HIS A 27 3.89 9.53 19.04
C HIS A 27 4.69 8.70 20.04
N HIS A 28 5.32 7.60 19.59
CA HIS A 28 6.20 6.79 20.43
C HIS A 28 7.42 7.58 20.89
N VAL A 29 8.09 8.29 19.97
CA VAL A 29 9.26 9.12 20.29
C VAL A 29 8.86 10.33 21.14
N ALA A 30 7.72 10.96 20.87
CA ALA A 30 7.19 12.05 21.69
C ALA A 30 6.96 11.60 23.15
N ARG A 31 6.34 10.43 23.35
CA ARG A 31 6.10 9.87 24.69
C ARG A 31 7.38 9.45 25.42
N ALA A 32 8.47 9.21 24.69
CA ALA A 32 9.79 8.96 25.28
C ALA A 32 10.48 10.24 25.82
N GLY A 33 9.85 11.42 25.67
CA GLY A 33 10.34 12.67 26.25
C GLY A 33 11.53 13.29 25.51
N ARG A 34 11.72 12.95 24.23
CA ARG A 34 12.79 13.52 23.40
C ARG A 34 12.45 14.95 23.00
N ALA A 35 13.33 15.91 23.31
CA ALA A 35 13.11 17.33 23.05
C ALA A 35 14.42 18.06 22.69
N PRO A 36 14.42 18.93 21.65
CA PRO A 36 13.30 19.22 20.75
C PRO A 36 12.98 18.03 19.81
N LEU A 37 11.69 17.82 19.55
CA LEU A 37 11.22 16.81 18.59
C LEU A 37 10.91 17.50 17.26
N HIS A 38 11.54 17.04 16.18
CA HIS A 38 11.29 17.53 14.83
C HIS A 38 10.66 16.43 13.99
N ALA A 39 9.75 16.79 13.08
CA ALA A 39 9.23 15.91 12.05
C ALA A 39 9.77 16.31 10.68
N LEU A 40 10.13 15.31 9.88
CA LEU A 40 10.61 15.50 8.51
C LEU A 40 9.80 14.66 7.54
N SER A 41 9.11 15.32 6.62
CA SER A 41 8.35 14.69 5.54
C SER A 41 9.01 14.97 4.21
N PHE A 42 8.72 14.13 3.20
CA PHE A 42 9.26 14.27 1.87
C PHE A 42 8.14 14.24 0.84
N ASP A 43 8.07 15.27 0.00
CA ASP A 43 7.33 15.25 -1.25
C ASP A 43 8.31 14.86 -2.35
N TYR A 44 8.30 13.60 -2.76
CA TYR A 44 9.18 13.06 -3.80
C TYR A 44 8.45 12.81 -5.12
N GLY A 45 7.30 13.47 -5.33
CA GLY A 45 6.46 13.27 -6.52
C GLY A 45 5.61 12.00 -6.42
N GLN A 46 5.20 11.63 -5.19
CA GLN A 46 4.20 10.60 -5.00
C GLN A 46 2.84 11.02 -5.59
N ARG A 47 2.03 10.04 -6.00
CA ARG A 47 0.77 10.24 -6.75
C ARG A 47 -0.28 11.19 -6.12
N HIS A 48 -0.18 11.48 -4.82
CA HIS A 48 -1.12 12.34 -4.11
C HIS A 48 -0.50 12.95 -2.84
N ALA A 49 -1.06 14.05 -2.36
CA ALA A 49 -0.60 14.72 -1.13
C ALA A 49 -1.35 14.31 0.16
N ARG A 50 -2.33 13.39 0.11
CA ARG A 50 -3.16 13.01 1.28
C ARG A 50 -2.35 12.57 2.50
N GLU A 51 -1.29 11.79 2.27
CA GLU A 51 -0.41 11.36 3.35
C GLU A 51 0.33 12.55 4.00
N LEU A 52 0.74 13.55 3.22
CA LEU A 52 1.38 14.76 3.73
C LEU A 52 0.41 15.63 4.54
N GLU A 53 -0.86 15.70 4.14
CA GLU A 53 -1.90 16.34 4.96
C GLU A 53 -2.08 15.64 6.31
N CYS A 54 -2.09 14.30 6.31
CA CYS A 54 -2.09 13.51 7.54
C CYS A 54 -0.82 13.75 8.37
N ALA A 55 0.35 13.82 7.74
CA ALA A 55 1.62 14.11 8.41
C ALA A 55 1.54 15.45 9.17
N CYS A 56 1.03 16.51 8.55
CA CYS A 56 0.83 17.80 9.20
C CYS A 56 -0.06 17.70 10.45
N ARG A 57 -1.17 16.96 10.35
CA ARG A 57 -2.11 16.78 11.47
C ARG A 57 -1.46 16.00 12.62
N GLN A 58 -0.70 14.95 12.30
CA GLN A 58 0.00 14.13 13.30
C GLN A 58 1.15 14.89 13.96
N ALA A 59 1.92 15.66 13.19
CA ALA A 59 2.96 16.54 13.69
C ALA A 59 2.42 17.56 14.69
N ALA A 60 1.30 18.22 14.35
CA ALA A 60 0.62 19.14 15.25
C ALA A 60 0.12 18.44 16.53
N ALA A 61 -0.51 17.26 16.40
CA ALA A 61 -1.01 16.49 17.54
C ALA A 61 0.10 16.02 18.49
N ALA A 62 1.29 15.71 17.96
CA ALA A 62 2.45 15.28 18.74
C ALA A 62 3.24 16.45 19.38
N GLY A 63 2.92 17.71 19.02
CA GLY A 63 3.60 18.89 19.58
C GLY A 63 5.07 19.01 19.15
N VAL A 64 5.38 18.68 17.88
CA VAL A 64 6.75 18.84 17.37
C VAL A 64 7.18 20.31 17.36
N ALA A 65 8.46 20.56 17.62
CA ALA A 65 9.04 21.90 17.56
C ALA A 65 9.05 22.47 16.14
N GLU A 66 9.23 21.60 15.14
CA GLU A 66 9.21 21.96 13.72
C GLU A 66 8.79 20.74 12.91
N HIS A 67 7.91 20.96 11.92
CA HIS A 67 7.62 20.00 10.87
C HIS A 67 8.04 20.58 9.54
N GLN A 68 9.09 20.01 8.93
CA GLN A 68 9.55 20.42 7.61
C GLN A 68 9.12 19.38 6.56
N ILE A 69 8.53 19.86 5.46
CA ILE A 69 8.31 19.07 4.25
C ILE A 69 9.42 19.43 3.27
N ILE A 70 10.28 18.46 2.95
CA ILE A 70 11.34 18.62 1.94
C ILE A 70 10.75 18.34 0.56
N ASP A 71 10.92 19.31 -0.35
CA ASP A 71 10.70 19.10 -1.77
C ASP A 71 11.83 18.24 -2.34
N ALA A 72 11.51 16.98 -2.61
CA ALA A 72 12.35 15.98 -3.23
C ALA A 72 11.78 15.52 -4.57
N ARG A 73 10.94 16.33 -5.24
CA ARG A 73 10.28 15.95 -6.51
C ARG A 73 11.26 15.68 -7.65
N PHE A 74 12.49 16.18 -7.54
CA PHE A 74 13.60 15.80 -8.43
C PHE A 74 13.86 14.27 -8.45
N LEU A 75 13.51 13.55 -7.38
CA LEU A 75 13.57 12.09 -7.33
C LEU A 75 12.56 11.46 -8.28
N GLY A 76 11.37 12.05 -8.42
CA GLY A 76 10.35 11.59 -9.36
C GLY A 76 10.87 11.63 -10.81
N ASP A 77 11.55 12.72 -11.18
CA ASP A 77 12.18 12.84 -12.50
C ASP A 77 13.35 11.85 -12.68
N LEU A 78 14.20 11.71 -11.66
CA LEU A 78 15.35 10.80 -11.68
C LEU A 78 14.94 9.33 -11.78
N LEU A 79 13.82 8.94 -11.17
CA LEU A 79 13.38 7.56 -10.97
C LEU A 79 12.14 7.20 -11.79
N LYS A 80 11.74 8.04 -12.75
CA LYS A 80 10.46 7.97 -13.48
C LYS A 80 10.14 6.61 -14.12
N GLN A 81 11.16 5.83 -14.47
CA GLN A 81 11.01 4.49 -15.07
C GLN A 81 11.03 3.34 -14.05
N GLY A 82 11.17 3.65 -12.75
CA GLY A 82 11.55 2.67 -11.73
C GLY A 82 10.45 2.27 -10.74
N SER A 83 9.26 2.89 -10.75
CA SER A 83 8.21 2.59 -9.77
C SER A 83 6.80 3.01 -10.15
N ALA A 84 5.80 2.23 -9.75
CA ALA A 84 4.37 2.56 -9.86
C ALA A 84 3.88 3.65 -8.87
N LEU A 85 4.71 4.01 -7.87
CA LEU A 85 4.38 5.02 -6.85
C LEU A 85 4.71 6.45 -7.26
N LEU A 86 5.44 6.65 -8.35
CA LEU A 86 5.81 7.97 -8.86
C LEU A 86 4.76 8.46 -9.86
N GLU A 87 4.60 9.79 -9.94
CA GLU A 87 3.71 10.41 -10.91
C GLU A 87 4.10 10.04 -12.35
N GLY A 88 3.12 9.56 -13.12
CA GLY A 88 3.34 9.04 -14.48
C GLY A 88 3.90 7.62 -14.55
N GLY A 89 4.10 6.95 -13.41
CA GLY A 89 4.43 5.52 -13.35
C GLY A 89 3.25 4.61 -13.71
N ALA A 90 3.51 3.30 -13.80
CA ALA A 90 2.49 2.30 -14.08
C ALA A 90 1.33 2.31 -13.06
N ALA A 91 0.19 1.71 -13.43
CA ALA A 91 -0.93 1.55 -12.49
C ALA A 91 -0.46 0.76 -11.25
N VAL A 92 -0.86 1.21 -10.05
CA VAL A 92 -0.59 0.46 -8.81
C VAL A 92 -1.44 -0.81 -8.84
N PRO A 93 -0.82 -2.01 -8.86
CA PRO A 93 -1.57 -3.27 -8.96
C PRO A 93 -2.41 -3.52 -7.69
N ASP A 94 -3.50 -4.27 -7.85
CA ASP A 94 -4.12 -4.93 -6.70
C ASP A 94 -3.18 -6.01 -6.17
N LEU A 95 -3.25 -6.31 -4.87
CA LEU A 95 -2.42 -7.36 -4.28
C LEU A 95 -2.67 -8.73 -4.93
N ASP A 96 -3.93 -9.06 -5.22
CA ASP A 96 -4.32 -10.35 -5.80
C ASP A 96 -3.75 -10.59 -7.21
N ASP A 97 -3.31 -9.52 -7.88
CA ASP A 97 -2.78 -9.56 -9.25
C ASP A 97 -1.23 -9.60 -9.28
N LEU A 98 -0.56 -9.50 -8.13
CA LEU A 98 0.89 -9.58 -8.04
C LEU A 98 1.36 -11.03 -8.16
N ASP A 99 2.21 -11.30 -9.16
CA ASP A 99 2.90 -12.58 -9.29
C ASP A 99 3.75 -12.84 -8.03
N PRO A 100 3.73 -14.05 -7.44
CA PRO A 100 4.55 -14.37 -6.28
C PRO A 100 6.05 -14.08 -6.46
N SER A 101 6.59 -14.22 -7.67
CA SER A 101 7.99 -13.90 -7.99
C SER A 101 8.30 -12.41 -7.94
N GLN A 102 7.29 -11.54 -8.10
CA GLN A 102 7.43 -10.09 -8.01
C GLN A 102 7.34 -9.57 -6.58
N ARG A 103 7.07 -10.42 -5.58
CA ARG A 103 6.99 -10.00 -4.17
C ARG A 103 8.37 -9.70 -3.55
N ASP A 104 9.44 -10.31 -4.07
CA ASP A 104 10.80 -10.07 -3.59
C ASP A 104 11.32 -8.67 -3.97
N GLN A 105 10.83 -8.10 -5.07
CA GLN A 105 11.05 -6.71 -5.43
C GLN A 105 9.78 -6.12 -6.07
N PRO A 106 8.84 -5.60 -5.27
CA PRO A 106 7.53 -5.22 -5.76
C PRO A 106 7.61 -4.03 -6.73
N PRO A 107 6.66 -3.88 -7.67
CA PRO A 107 6.61 -2.74 -8.60
C PRO A 107 6.39 -1.39 -7.89
N THR A 108 6.03 -1.43 -6.61
CA THR A 108 5.93 -0.28 -5.70
C THR A 108 7.25 0.07 -5.02
N TYR A 109 8.32 -0.70 -5.22
CA TYR A 109 9.67 -0.34 -4.81
C TYR A 109 10.12 0.92 -5.55
N VAL A 110 10.69 1.87 -4.81
CA VAL A 110 11.31 3.08 -5.38
C VAL A 110 12.83 2.93 -5.17
N PRO A 111 13.63 2.87 -6.25
CA PRO A 111 15.06 2.58 -6.15
C PRO A 111 15.80 3.45 -5.12
N ASN A 112 16.44 2.81 -4.15
CA ASN A 112 17.27 3.45 -3.10
C ASN A 112 16.58 4.57 -2.30
N ARG A 113 15.24 4.62 -2.28
CA ARG A 113 14.49 5.71 -1.64
C ARG A 113 14.89 5.90 -0.18
N ASN A 114 14.78 4.88 0.67
CA ASN A 114 15.02 5.08 2.10
C ASN A 114 16.47 5.50 2.37
N MET A 115 17.45 5.01 1.61
CA MET A 115 18.84 5.46 1.74
C MET A 115 18.98 6.97 1.47
N MET A 116 18.35 7.47 0.40
CA MET A 116 18.38 8.90 0.08
C MET A 116 17.65 9.74 1.13
N LEU A 117 16.48 9.29 1.59
CA LEU A 117 15.70 9.97 2.62
C LEU A 117 16.45 10.03 3.95
N LEU A 118 17.08 8.92 4.36
CA LEU A 118 17.86 8.84 5.59
C LEU A 118 19.13 9.72 5.51
N ALA A 119 19.80 9.80 4.37
CA ALA A 119 20.92 10.71 4.17
C ALA A 119 20.50 12.18 4.33
N MET A 120 19.37 12.57 3.73
CA MET A 120 18.81 13.92 3.91
C MET A 120 18.39 14.19 5.36
N ALA A 121 17.78 13.21 6.02
CA ALA A 121 17.38 13.33 7.43
C ALA A 121 18.58 13.45 8.37
N ALA A 122 19.67 12.72 8.12
CA ALA A 122 20.91 12.85 8.86
C ALA A 122 21.51 14.26 8.70
N ALA A 123 21.58 14.78 7.48
CA ALA A 123 22.03 16.15 7.24
C ALA A 123 21.14 17.20 7.95
N TYR A 124 19.82 17.00 7.93
CA TYR A 124 18.86 17.85 8.63
C TYR A 124 19.08 17.83 10.16
N ALA A 125 19.29 16.65 10.74
CA ALA A 125 19.55 16.47 12.16
C ALA A 125 20.86 17.13 12.59
N GLU A 126 21.93 16.92 11.83
CA GLU A 126 23.24 17.54 12.09
C GLU A 126 23.17 19.06 12.09
N ALA A 127 22.47 19.66 11.12
CA ALA A 127 22.32 21.11 11.03
C ALA A 127 21.62 21.72 12.25
N ARG A 128 20.86 20.92 13.01
CA ARG A 128 20.13 21.31 14.22
C ARG A 128 20.79 20.82 15.52
N GLY A 129 21.95 20.17 15.43
CA GLY A 129 22.63 19.62 16.62
C GLY A 129 21.87 18.47 17.28
N VAL A 130 21.07 17.72 16.51
CA VAL A 130 20.33 16.53 16.95
C VAL A 130 21.06 15.27 16.50
N ALA A 131 21.21 14.31 17.39
CA ALA A 131 21.94 13.06 17.12
C ALA A 131 21.03 11.91 16.67
N ASP A 132 19.75 11.93 17.02
CA ASP A 132 18.87 10.79 16.80
C ASP A 132 17.88 11.04 15.65
N VAL A 133 17.91 10.15 14.67
CA VAL A 133 16.95 10.09 13.56
C VAL A 133 16.13 8.81 13.70
N PHE A 134 14.81 8.90 13.61
CA PHE A 134 13.90 7.78 13.69
C PHE A 134 13.15 7.62 12.37
N TYR A 135 13.07 6.39 11.84
CA TYR A 135 12.22 6.07 10.69
C TYR A 135 11.42 4.79 10.92
N GLY A 136 10.21 4.75 10.38
CA GLY A 136 9.22 3.71 10.64
C GLY A 136 9.42 2.43 9.83
N ALA A 137 10.66 1.99 9.63
CA ALA A 137 10.89 0.70 8.98
C ALA A 137 10.35 -0.45 9.83
N GLN A 138 9.72 -1.38 9.12
CA GLN A 138 9.17 -2.62 9.64
C GLN A 138 9.58 -3.69 8.63
N ALA A 139 10.28 -4.74 9.07
CA ALA A 139 10.71 -5.81 8.19
C ALA A 139 9.47 -6.63 7.79
N GLN A 140 9.13 -6.61 6.50
CA GLN A 140 7.99 -7.34 5.99
C GLN A 140 8.42 -8.76 5.61
N ASP A 141 7.70 -9.77 6.08
CA ASP A 141 7.95 -11.17 5.72
C ASP A 141 7.42 -11.50 4.31
N GLU A 142 6.42 -10.75 3.84
CA GLU A 142 5.76 -10.98 2.55
C GLU A 142 6.38 -10.22 1.37
N TYR A 143 7.19 -9.17 1.63
CA TYR A 143 7.85 -8.34 0.61
C TYR A 143 9.31 -8.05 0.92
N GLY A 144 10.16 -8.18 -0.09
CA GLY A 144 11.59 -7.89 0.01
C GLY A 144 11.91 -6.39 -0.02
N TYR A 145 11.57 -5.64 1.05
CA TYR A 145 12.12 -4.29 1.26
C TYR A 145 13.43 -4.38 2.04
N TRP A 146 14.53 -4.56 1.30
CA TRP A 146 15.88 -4.73 1.82
C TRP A 146 16.36 -3.54 2.68
N ASP A 147 15.80 -2.36 2.40
CA ASP A 147 16.06 -1.09 3.10
C ASP A 147 15.20 -0.88 4.37
N CYS A 148 14.49 -1.92 4.81
CA CYS A 148 13.72 -1.97 6.06
C CYS A 148 14.24 -3.04 7.02
N THR A 149 15.48 -3.53 6.85
CA THR A 149 16.06 -4.61 7.66
C THR A 149 17.00 -4.10 8.75
N GLN A 150 17.20 -4.93 9.79
CA GLN A 150 18.18 -4.67 10.84
C GLN A 150 19.61 -4.56 10.27
N VAL A 151 19.95 -5.39 9.29
CA VAL A 151 21.25 -5.34 8.61
C VAL A 151 21.44 -4.02 7.88
N PHE A 152 20.43 -3.54 7.15
CA PHE A 152 20.49 -2.23 6.50
C PHE A 152 20.69 -1.09 7.51
N LEU A 153 19.97 -1.13 8.64
CA LEU A 153 20.11 -0.15 9.72
C LEU A 153 21.54 -0.12 10.31
N GLU A 154 22.13 -1.29 10.54
CA GLU A 154 23.51 -1.38 11.04
C GLU A 154 24.52 -0.81 10.04
N ARG A 155 24.34 -1.11 8.75
CA ARG A 155 25.22 -0.61 7.68
C ARG A 155 25.11 0.90 7.48
N ILE A 156 23.90 1.46 7.54
CA ILE A 156 23.74 2.91 7.37
C ILE A 156 24.36 3.67 8.56
N ASN A 157 24.18 3.17 9.79
CA ASN A 157 24.82 3.77 10.97
C ASN A 157 26.35 3.65 10.93
N ALA A 158 26.88 2.51 10.46
CA ALA A 158 28.32 2.35 10.27
C ALA A 158 28.88 3.36 9.24
N LEU A 159 28.13 3.64 8.16
CA LEU A 159 28.51 4.65 7.18
C LEU A 159 28.46 6.06 7.77
N LEU A 160 27.38 6.42 8.47
CA LEU A 160 27.23 7.73 9.11
C LEU A 160 28.33 7.99 10.15
N ALA A 161 28.80 6.95 10.84
CA ALA A 161 29.91 7.02 11.78
C ALA A 161 31.25 7.44 11.14
N LEU A 162 31.43 7.27 9.82
CA LEU A 162 32.63 7.69 9.11
C LEU A 162 32.64 9.20 8.80
N ASN A 163 31.48 9.85 8.80
CA ASN A 163 31.38 11.25 8.39
C ASN A 163 31.83 12.22 9.49
N ARG A 164 31.62 11.88 10.78
CA ARG A 164 31.85 12.79 11.92
C ARG A 164 32.19 12.05 13.21
N ALA A 165 32.89 12.74 14.11
CA ALA A 165 33.25 12.23 15.44
C ALA A 165 32.03 12.01 16.37
N GLN A 166 30.98 12.82 16.23
CA GLN A 166 29.67 12.62 16.88
C GLN A 166 28.65 12.34 15.77
N PRO A 167 28.48 11.07 15.38
CA PRO A 167 27.62 10.75 14.25
C PRO A 167 26.15 10.77 14.64
N VAL A 168 25.31 11.10 13.66
CA VAL A 168 23.88 10.82 13.74
C VAL A 168 23.67 9.30 13.82
N GLN A 169 22.75 8.90 14.69
CA GLN A 169 22.28 7.54 14.86
C GLN A 169 20.86 7.42 14.33
N VAL A 170 20.66 6.51 13.38
CA VAL A 170 19.36 6.13 12.85
C VAL A 170 18.80 4.99 13.68
N HIS A 171 17.51 5.10 14.03
CA HIS A 171 16.75 4.13 14.82
C HIS A 171 15.52 3.66 14.03
N ALA A 172 15.25 2.36 14.05
CA ALA A 172 14.01 1.76 13.57
C ALA A 172 13.37 0.88 14.66
N PRO A 173 12.67 1.47 15.66
CA PRO A 173 12.13 0.71 16.79
C PRO A 173 11.16 -0.40 16.39
N PHE A 174 10.56 -0.30 15.20
CA PHE A 174 9.51 -1.19 14.73
C PHE A 174 10.02 -2.28 13.77
N VAL A 175 11.33 -2.35 13.50
CA VAL A 175 11.91 -3.27 12.51
C VAL A 175 11.52 -4.73 12.74
N ALA A 176 11.43 -5.15 14.00
CA ALA A 176 11.06 -6.51 14.40
C ALA A 176 9.63 -6.63 14.94
N MET A 177 8.81 -5.58 14.83
CA MET A 177 7.42 -5.60 15.28
C MET A 177 6.49 -6.06 14.17
N THR A 178 5.42 -6.77 14.53
CA THR A 178 4.29 -7.00 13.61
C THR A 178 3.48 -5.73 13.45
N LYS A 179 2.82 -5.54 12.30
CA LYS A 179 1.94 -4.39 12.10
C LYS A 179 0.79 -4.34 13.12
N ALA A 180 0.23 -5.48 13.49
CA ALA A 180 -0.78 -5.54 14.56
C ALA A 180 -0.26 -5.02 15.91
N ALA A 181 1.02 -5.29 16.25
CA ALA A 181 1.65 -4.73 17.44
C ALA A 181 1.85 -3.21 17.34
N ILE A 182 2.18 -2.69 16.16
CA ILE A 182 2.26 -1.24 15.89
C ILE A 182 0.88 -0.60 16.06
N VAL A 183 -0.18 -1.20 15.52
CA VAL A 183 -1.57 -0.73 15.71
C VAL A 183 -1.89 -0.61 17.20
N LYS A 184 -1.70 -1.68 17.97
CA LYS A 184 -1.93 -1.71 19.42
C LYS A 184 -1.12 -0.65 20.16
N LEU A 185 0.15 -0.48 19.78
CA LEU A 185 1.02 0.55 20.36
C LEU A 185 0.46 1.95 20.07
N GLY A 186 0.09 2.26 18.82
CA GLY A 186 -0.45 3.57 18.48
C GLY A 186 -1.76 3.89 19.20
N ILE A 187 -2.66 2.91 19.36
CA ILE A 187 -3.88 3.10 20.18
C ILE A 187 -3.52 3.46 21.61
N LYS A 188 -2.58 2.73 22.23
CA LYS A 188 -2.11 3.01 23.59
C LYS A 188 -1.48 4.40 23.72
N LEU A 189 -0.82 4.88 22.66
CA LEU A 189 -0.19 6.21 22.62
C LEU A 189 -1.20 7.34 22.37
N GLY A 190 -2.40 7.03 21.89
CA GLY A 190 -3.44 7.98 21.52
C GLY A 190 -3.33 8.49 20.08
N VAL A 191 -2.72 7.72 19.18
CA VAL A 191 -2.63 8.05 17.75
C VAL A 191 -4.03 8.07 17.15
N ASP A 192 -4.41 9.20 16.55
CA ASP A 192 -5.66 9.28 15.80
C ASP A 192 -5.47 8.64 14.41
N TYR A 193 -5.79 7.35 14.31
CA TYR A 193 -5.70 6.61 13.06
C TYR A 193 -6.72 7.04 11.99
N ALA A 194 -7.74 7.84 12.33
CA ALA A 194 -8.60 8.48 11.35
C ALA A 194 -7.88 9.60 10.59
N GLN A 195 -6.79 10.11 11.17
CA GLN A 195 -5.92 11.16 10.61
C GLN A 195 -4.62 10.57 10.07
N THR A 196 -4.68 9.36 9.53
CA THR A 196 -3.54 8.72 8.86
C THR A 196 -3.96 8.26 7.48
N TRP A 197 -3.02 8.15 6.54
CA TRP A 197 -3.30 7.70 5.19
C TRP A 197 -2.25 6.73 4.71
N THR A 198 -2.70 5.55 4.29
CA THR A 198 -1.82 4.45 3.85
C THR A 198 -2.03 4.12 2.36
N CYS A 199 -3.21 4.38 1.78
CA CYS A 199 -3.54 3.96 0.42
C CYS A 199 -2.70 4.64 -0.67
N TYR A 200 -2.04 3.87 -1.54
CA TYR A 200 -1.24 4.40 -2.66
C TYR A 200 -2.04 5.13 -3.76
N ARG A 201 -3.35 4.91 -3.86
CA ARG A 201 -4.18 5.46 -4.96
C ARG A 201 -4.76 6.85 -4.68
N GLY A 202 -4.80 7.29 -3.42
CA GLY A 202 -5.20 8.67 -3.09
C GLY A 202 -6.65 9.06 -3.38
N GLY A 203 -7.56 8.10 -3.57
CA GLY A 203 -8.99 8.35 -3.79
C GLY A 203 -9.68 9.02 -2.60
N ALA A 204 -10.97 9.34 -2.73
CA ALA A 204 -11.76 9.93 -1.63
C ALA A 204 -11.77 9.07 -0.36
N VAL A 205 -11.80 7.75 -0.55
CA VAL A 205 -11.66 6.72 0.49
C VAL A 205 -10.49 5.78 0.13
N PRO A 206 -9.89 5.07 1.09
CA PRO A 206 -8.89 4.04 0.79
C PRO A 206 -9.46 2.99 -0.16
N CYS A 207 -8.70 2.59 -1.18
CA CYS A 207 -9.21 1.68 -2.23
C CYS A 207 -9.52 0.27 -1.71
N GLY A 208 -8.91 -0.16 -0.60
CA GLY A 208 -9.15 -1.46 0.00
C GLY A 208 -8.49 -2.65 -0.71
N THR A 209 -7.83 -2.46 -1.85
CA THR A 209 -7.27 -3.56 -2.66
C THR A 209 -5.77 -3.43 -2.96
N CYS A 210 -5.19 -2.23 -2.88
CA CYS A 210 -3.74 -2.07 -3.04
C CYS A 210 -2.99 -2.72 -1.85
N PRO A 211 -1.74 -3.19 -2.04
CA PRO A 211 -1.00 -3.95 -1.03
C PRO A 211 -1.07 -3.37 0.38
N THR A 212 -0.78 -2.08 0.51
CA THR A 212 -0.74 -1.39 1.80
C THR A 212 -2.13 -1.13 2.42
N CYS A 213 -3.22 -1.12 1.62
CA CYS A 213 -4.58 -1.15 2.16
C CYS A 213 -4.93 -2.52 2.76
N VAL A 214 -4.50 -3.60 2.10
CA VAL A 214 -4.71 -4.97 2.60
C VAL A 214 -3.89 -5.16 3.89
N GLU A 215 -2.62 -4.76 3.90
CA GLU A 215 -1.78 -4.80 5.10
C GLU A 215 -2.40 -4.05 6.27
N ARG A 216 -2.92 -2.84 6.02
CA ARG A 216 -3.59 -2.07 7.06
C ARG A 216 -4.82 -2.79 7.60
N ARG A 217 -5.67 -3.33 6.72
CA ARG A 217 -6.85 -4.10 7.14
C ARG A 217 -6.44 -5.31 7.98
N ASN A 218 -5.44 -6.07 7.55
CA ASN A 218 -4.93 -7.24 8.28
C ASN A 218 -4.38 -6.82 9.65
N ALA A 219 -3.60 -5.75 9.71
CA ALA A 219 -3.04 -5.23 10.96
C ALA A 219 -4.11 -4.83 11.99
N PHE A 220 -5.16 -4.13 11.55
CA PHE A 220 -6.29 -3.78 12.42
C PHE A 220 -7.13 -5.00 12.82
N GLY A 221 -7.37 -5.92 11.88
CA GLY A 221 -8.08 -7.18 12.13
C GLY A 221 -7.37 -8.06 13.16
N GLU A 222 -6.08 -8.31 12.97
CA GLU A 222 -5.21 -9.04 13.92
C GLU A 222 -5.07 -8.31 15.26
N ALA A 223 -5.13 -6.97 15.24
CA ALA A 223 -5.13 -6.19 16.47
C ALA A 223 -6.45 -6.29 17.25
N GLY A 224 -7.53 -6.76 16.62
CA GLY A 224 -8.87 -6.87 17.21
C GLY A 224 -9.55 -5.51 17.38
N VAL A 225 -9.20 -4.53 16.54
CA VAL A 225 -9.68 -3.14 16.66
C VAL A 225 -10.24 -2.64 15.33
N PRO A 226 -11.41 -1.95 15.33
CA PRO A 226 -11.96 -1.40 14.09
C PRO A 226 -11.06 -0.33 13.49
N ASP A 227 -10.88 -0.35 12.17
CA ASP A 227 -10.13 0.70 11.48
C ASP A 227 -11.01 1.93 11.20
N PRO A 228 -10.68 3.10 11.75
CA PRO A 228 -11.51 4.30 11.61
C PRO A 228 -11.67 4.79 10.17
N LEU A 229 -10.74 4.48 9.25
CA LEU A 229 -10.86 4.91 7.85
C LEU A 229 -11.93 4.11 7.08
N TRP A 230 -12.30 2.93 7.57
CA TRP A 230 -13.38 2.10 7.02
C TRP A 230 -14.66 2.19 7.87
N ALA A 231 -14.53 2.58 9.15
CA ALA A 231 -15.69 2.92 9.98
C ALA A 231 -16.36 4.25 9.56
N GLN A 232 -15.71 5.14 8.80
CA GLN A 232 -16.37 6.34 8.25
C GLN A 232 -17.31 6.06 7.07
N THR A 233 -17.30 4.83 6.52
CA THR A 233 -18.33 4.36 5.56
C THR A 233 -19.57 3.76 6.24
N SER A 234 -19.67 3.84 7.58
CA SER A 234 -20.77 3.29 8.40
C SER A 234 -22.07 4.09 8.30
N GLY A 235 -22.56 4.30 7.09
CA GLY A 235 -24.00 4.18 6.81
C GLY A 235 -24.39 2.76 6.36
N ILE A 236 -23.41 1.86 6.23
CA ILE A 236 -23.60 0.45 5.90
C ILE A 236 -22.64 -0.33 6.82
N GLU A 237 -23.16 -0.85 7.92
CA GLU A 237 -22.43 -1.81 8.75
C GLU A 237 -22.08 -3.05 7.92
N PRO A 238 -20.85 -3.59 8.01
CA PRO A 238 -20.59 -4.94 7.56
C PRO A 238 -21.22 -5.88 8.60
N GLN A 239 -22.48 -6.24 8.37
CA GLN A 239 -23.03 -7.42 9.05
C GLN A 239 -22.20 -8.61 8.61
N GLY A 240 -21.68 -9.37 9.56
CA GLY A 240 -20.85 -10.56 9.34
C GLY A 240 -21.61 -11.71 8.67
N GLY A 241 -21.97 -11.51 7.41
CA GLY A 241 -22.40 -12.53 6.45
C GLY A 241 -21.45 -12.51 5.25
N ASN A 242 -21.28 -13.65 4.59
CA ASN A 242 -20.52 -13.76 3.34
C ASN A 242 -21.02 -12.70 2.33
N ILE A 243 -20.23 -11.65 2.12
CA ILE A 243 -20.59 -10.60 1.15
C ILE A 243 -20.26 -11.13 -0.24
N MET A 244 -21.28 -11.16 -1.10
CA MET A 244 -21.15 -11.49 -2.51
C MET A 244 -20.23 -10.48 -3.23
N LEU A 245 -19.26 -11.00 -3.97
CA LEU A 245 -18.34 -10.21 -4.80
C LEU A 245 -18.76 -10.31 -6.26
N VAL A 246 -18.99 -9.18 -6.93
CA VAL A 246 -19.26 -9.15 -8.36
C VAL A 246 -18.06 -8.56 -9.09
N VAL A 247 -17.60 -9.19 -10.15
CA VAL A 247 -16.45 -8.74 -10.95
C VAL A 247 -16.90 -8.58 -12.40
N HIS A 248 -16.66 -7.42 -12.98
CA HIS A 248 -16.77 -7.23 -14.42
C HIS A 248 -15.38 -7.30 -15.03
N VAL A 249 -15.14 -8.30 -15.88
CA VAL A 249 -13.90 -8.46 -16.62
C VAL A 249 -14.11 -7.91 -18.03
N HIS A 250 -13.49 -6.78 -18.31
CA HIS A 250 -13.48 -6.15 -19.62
C HIS A 250 -12.38 -6.77 -20.47
N VAL A 251 -12.78 -7.30 -21.62
CA VAL A 251 -11.91 -8.01 -22.55
C VAL A 251 -11.99 -7.36 -23.92
N HIS A 252 -10.82 -7.21 -24.55
CA HIS A 252 -10.70 -6.74 -25.93
C HIS A 252 -9.76 -7.70 -26.66
N VAL A 253 -10.33 -8.39 -27.65
CA VAL A 253 -9.66 -9.47 -28.38
C VAL A 253 -9.17 -9.00 -29.75
N LEU A 254 -8.20 -9.72 -30.31
CA LEU A 254 -7.77 -9.48 -31.68
C LEU A 254 -8.93 -9.75 -32.67
N PRO A 255 -9.09 -8.95 -33.74
CA PRO A 255 -10.21 -9.08 -34.68
C PRO A 255 -10.38 -10.49 -35.28
N GLY A 256 -9.29 -11.24 -35.46
CA GLY A 256 -9.32 -12.61 -35.97
C GLY A 256 -9.68 -13.70 -34.94
N CYS A 257 -9.81 -13.33 -33.67
CA CYS A 257 -10.00 -14.26 -32.55
C CYS A 257 -11.41 -14.20 -31.93
N VAL A 258 -12.32 -13.38 -32.46
CA VAL A 258 -13.65 -13.13 -31.88
C VAL A 258 -14.44 -14.42 -31.65
N GLU A 259 -14.60 -15.25 -32.68
CA GLU A 259 -15.36 -16.50 -32.57
C GLU A 259 -14.68 -17.51 -31.63
N ALA A 260 -13.37 -17.69 -31.76
CA ALA A 260 -12.61 -18.62 -30.91
C ALA A 260 -12.65 -18.22 -29.43
N PHE A 261 -12.55 -16.92 -29.13
CA PHE A 261 -12.69 -16.41 -27.78
C PHE A 261 -14.10 -16.60 -27.24
N HIS A 262 -15.12 -16.30 -28.05
CA HIS A 262 -16.52 -16.49 -27.67
C HIS A 262 -16.79 -17.95 -27.33
N GLU A 263 -16.40 -18.90 -28.17
CA GLU A 263 -16.61 -20.34 -27.94
C GLU A 263 -15.91 -20.81 -26.65
N ALA A 264 -14.62 -20.50 -26.48
CA ALA A 264 -13.86 -20.88 -25.30
C ALA A 264 -14.46 -20.29 -24.01
N THR A 265 -14.90 -19.03 -24.07
CA THR A 265 -15.42 -18.31 -22.90
C THR A 265 -16.82 -18.73 -22.53
N VAL A 266 -17.68 -19.04 -23.51
CA VAL A 266 -19.00 -19.63 -23.25
C VAL A 266 -18.86 -21.02 -22.63
N GLU A 267 -17.90 -21.83 -23.06
CA GLU A 267 -17.65 -23.12 -22.41
C GLU A 267 -17.15 -22.95 -20.98
N ASN A 268 -16.24 -22.02 -20.73
CA ASN A 268 -15.82 -21.67 -19.37
C ASN A 268 -17.03 -21.31 -18.51
N ALA A 269 -17.86 -20.36 -18.96
CA ALA A 269 -19.04 -19.90 -18.25
C ALA A 269 -20.03 -21.02 -17.93
N ARG A 270 -20.27 -21.96 -18.88
CA ARG A 270 -21.15 -23.12 -18.67
C ARG A 270 -20.68 -24.03 -17.54
N GLN A 271 -19.37 -24.19 -17.37
CA GLN A 271 -18.81 -24.97 -16.27
C GLN A 271 -18.79 -24.15 -14.97
N SER A 272 -18.50 -22.86 -15.05
CA SER A 272 -18.44 -21.96 -13.89
C SER A 272 -19.78 -21.85 -13.17
N VAL A 273 -20.90 -21.77 -13.89
CA VAL A 273 -22.25 -21.71 -13.26
C VAL A 273 -22.63 -22.98 -12.48
N LEU A 274 -21.88 -24.07 -12.63
CA LEU A 274 -22.07 -25.31 -11.86
C LEU A 274 -21.29 -25.28 -10.54
N GLU A 275 -20.38 -24.33 -10.35
CA GLU A 275 -19.60 -24.22 -9.13
C GLU A 275 -20.45 -23.72 -7.96
N PRO A 276 -20.36 -24.35 -6.77
CA PRO A 276 -21.10 -23.89 -5.60
C PRO A 276 -20.81 -22.43 -5.20
N GLY A 277 -19.61 -21.94 -5.54
CA GLY A 277 -19.13 -20.59 -5.23
C GLY A 277 -19.58 -19.50 -6.19
N ILE A 278 -20.16 -19.86 -7.33
CA ILE A 278 -20.52 -18.92 -8.39
C ILE A 278 -22.04 -18.75 -8.39
N ALA A 279 -22.48 -17.53 -8.12
CA ALA A 279 -23.88 -17.14 -8.21
C ALA A 279 -24.29 -16.86 -9.66
N ARG A 280 -23.38 -16.28 -10.46
CA ARG A 280 -23.63 -15.96 -11.87
C ARG A 280 -22.33 -15.85 -12.66
N PHE A 281 -22.40 -16.22 -13.93
CA PHE A 281 -21.31 -16.03 -14.88
C PHE A 281 -21.90 -15.68 -16.25
N ASP A 282 -21.97 -14.39 -16.57
CA ASP A 282 -22.48 -13.94 -17.87
C ASP A 282 -21.33 -13.64 -18.84
N VAL A 283 -21.53 -13.94 -20.12
CA VAL A 283 -20.66 -13.53 -21.21
C VAL A 283 -21.44 -12.57 -22.09
N ILE A 284 -21.05 -11.30 -22.07
CA ILE A 284 -21.75 -10.22 -22.78
C ILE A 284 -20.81 -9.66 -23.84
N GLN A 285 -21.30 -9.48 -25.07
CA GLN A 285 -20.54 -8.85 -26.14
C GLN A 285 -21.06 -7.43 -26.38
N GLN A 286 -20.14 -6.50 -26.64
CA GLN A 286 -20.50 -5.11 -26.94
C GLN A 286 -21.20 -5.02 -28.31
N GLN A 287 -22.26 -4.23 -28.41
CA GLN A 287 -23.10 -4.16 -29.61
C GLN A 287 -22.44 -3.43 -30.78
N ASP A 288 -21.63 -2.43 -30.49
CA ASP A 288 -20.95 -1.56 -31.46
C ASP A 288 -19.48 -1.94 -31.72
N ASP A 289 -18.94 -2.91 -30.98
CA ASP A 289 -17.59 -3.44 -31.18
C ASP A 289 -17.56 -4.95 -30.89
N PRO A 290 -17.56 -5.82 -31.94
CA PRO A 290 -17.58 -7.27 -31.75
C PRO A 290 -16.29 -7.81 -31.14
N THR A 291 -15.22 -7.01 -31.09
CA THR A 291 -13.96 -7.42 -30.44
C THR A 291 -13.98 -7.23 -28.93
N ARG A 292 -15.06 -6.68 -28.37
CA ARG A 292 -15.17 -6.36 -26.94
C ARG A 292 -16.20 -7.22 -26.23
N PHE A 293 -15.78 -7.78 -25.09
CA PHE A 293 -16.60 -8.60 -24.20
C PHE A 293 -16.54 -8.09 -22.77
N VAL A 294 -17.59 -8.36 -22.01
CA VAL A 294 -17.66 -8.19 -20.56
C VAL A 294 -18.09 -9.51 -19.94
N LEU A 295 -17.28 -10.03 -19.03
CA LEU A 295 -17.65 -11.18 -18.20
C LEU A 295 -18.19 -10.66 -16.88
N VAL A 296 -19.41 -11.04 -16.50
CA VAL A 296 -20.01 -10.68 -15.22
C VAL A 296 -19.95 -11.90 -14.31
N GLU A 297 -19.02 -11.87 -13.38
CA GLU A 297 -18.72 -12.98 -12.47
C GLU A 297 -19.22 -12.61 -11.07
N ALA A 298 -20.28 -13.25 -10.60
CA ALA A 298 -20.81 -13.06 -9.25
C ALA A 298 -20.44 -14.25 -8.37
N TYR A 299 -19.69 -13.98 -7.30
CA TYR A 299 -19.11 -14.95 -6.38
C TYR A 299 -19.78 -14.86 -5.02
N ARG A 300 -20.24 -15.98 -4.46
CA ARG A 300 -20.99 -16.01 -3.19
C ARG A 300 -20.15 -15.55 -1.99
N THR A 301 -18.83 -15.68 -2.08
CA THR A 301 -17.87 -15.29 -1.05
C THR A 301 -16.62 -14.67 -1.68
N ALA A 302 -15.89 -13.87 -0.90
CA ALA A 302 -14.62 -13.29 -1.33
C ALA A 302 -13.52 -14.35 -1.63
N ALA A 303 -13.69 -15.60 -1.19
CA ALA A 303 -12.74 -16.69 -1.42
C ALA A 303 -13.05 -17.53 -2.68
N ASP A 304 -14.26 -17.43 -3.25
CA ASP A 304 -14.64 -18.20 -4.43
C ASP A 304 -13.85 -17.84 -5.71
N PRO A 305 -13.40 -16.58 -5.96
CA PRO A 305 -12.56 -16.29 -7.13
C PRO A 305 -11.26 -17.08 -7.14
N ALA A 306 -10.63 -17.29 -5.97
CA ALA A 306 -9.41 -18.08 -5.87
C ALA A 306 -9.69 -19.55 -6.21
N ARG A 307 -10.78 -20.11 -5.68
CA ARG A 307 -11.22 -21.48 -5.96
C ARG A 307 -11.59 -21.69 -7.43
N HIS A 308 -12.29 -20.72 -8.04
CA HIS A 308 -12.62 -20.74 -9.47
C HIS A 308 -11.35 -20.83 -10.33
N LYS A 309 -10.30 -20.07 -9.98
CA LYS A 309 -9.01 -20.10 -10.68
C LYS A 309 -8.27 -21.43 -10.58
N GLU A 310 -8.61 -22.29 -9.61
CA GLU A 310 -8.02 -23.62 -9.45
C GLU A 310 -8.72 -24.69 -10.29
N THR A 311 -9.88 -24.38 -10.89
CA THR A 311 -10.67 -25.35 -11.64
C THR A 311 -10.03 -25.70 -12.99
N ALA A 312 -10.24 -26.94 -13.44
CA ALA A 312 -9.71 -27.40 -14.72
C ALA A 312 -10.24 -26.59 -15.92
N HIS A 313 -11.53 -26.22 -15.91
CA HIS A 313 -12.13 -25.48 -17.02
C HIS A 313 -11.58 -24.04 -17.11
N TYR A 314 -11.36 -23.36 -15.96
CA TYR A 314 -10.69 -22.07 -15.94
C TYR A 314 -9.27 -22.15 -16.47
N GLN A 315 -8.52 -23.18 -16.08
CA GLN A 315 -7.14 -23.37 -16.55
C GLN A 315 -7.08 -23.59 -18.06
N THR A 316 -7.95 -24.46 -18.59
CA THR A 316 -8.09 -24.67 -20.04
C THR A 316 -8.49 -23.39 -20.76
N TRP A 317 -9.45 -22.63 -20.23
CA TRP A 317 -9.84 -21.34 -20.80
C TRP A 317 -8.67 -20.35 -20.81
N ARG A 318 -7.97 -20.19 -19.68
CA ARG A 318 -6.84 -19.28 -19.51
C ARG A 318 -5.74 -19.57 -20.52
N GLU A 319 -5.40 -20.84 -20.73
CA GLU A 319 -4.41 -21.26 -21.73
C GLU A 319 -4.90 -21.00 -23.15
N THR A 320 -6.16 -21.32 -23.44
CA THR A 320 -6.75 -21.16 -24.77
C THR A 320 -6.78 -19.70 -25.22
N VAL A 321 -7.14 -18.77 -24.34
CA VAL A 321 -7.32 -17.35 -24.70
C VAL A 321 -6.06 -16.51 -24.55
N ALA A 322 -4.93 -17.08 -24.10
CA ALA A 322 -3.72 -16.35 -23.73
C ALA A 322 -3.21 -15.40 -24.82
N ASP A 323 -3.21 -15.87 -26.08
CA ASP A 323 -2.69 -15.14 -27.23
C ASP A 323 -3.77 -14.39 -28.03
N MET A 324 -5.00 -14.34 -27.52
CA MET A 324 -6.14 -13.73 -28.23
C MET A 324 -6.37 -12.26 -27.85
N MET A 325 -5.64 -11.72 -26.88
CA MET A 325 -5.88 -10.40 -26.31
C MET A 325 -5.22 -9.28 -27.14
N ALA A 326 -5.99 -8.25 -27.49
CA ALA A 326 -5.45 -7.03 -28.11
C ALA A 326 -4.83 -6.06 -27.08
N GLU A 327 -5.32 -6.10 -25.85
CA GLU A 327 -4.82 -5.35 -24.70
C GLU A 327 -5.01 -6.15 -23.40
N PRO A 328 -4.26 -5.83 -22.32
CA PRO A 328 -4.47 -6.50 -21.04
C PRO A 328 -5.92 -6.37 -20.55
N ARG A 329 -6.49 -7.49 -20.10
CA ARG A 329 -7.84 -7.54 -19.48
C ARG A 329 -7.91 -6.60 -18.28
N GLN A 330 -9.05 -5.96 -18.08
CA GLN A 330 -9.29 -5.07 -16.94
C GLN A 330 -10.44 -5.59 -16.10
N SER A 331 -10.26 -5.65 -14.78
CA SER A 331 -11.29 -6.12 -13.86
C SER A 331 -11.78 -4.98 -12.97
N VAL A 332 -13.10 -4.85 -12.84
CA VAL A 332 -13.74 -3.92 -11.89
C VAL A 332 -14.56 -4.73 -10.90
N LYS A 333 -14.26 -4.55 -9.60
CA LYS A 333 -14.93 -5.24 -8.49
C LYS A 333 -16.08 -4.37 -7.97
N TYR A 334 -17.24 -4.98 -7.76
CA TYR A 334 -18.47 -4.37 -7.26
C TYR A 334 -18.98 -5.14 -6.05
N ARG A 335 -19.67 -4.43 -5.15
CA ARG A 335 -20.51 -5.04 -4.13
C ARG A 335 -21.90 -5.26 -4.68
N ASN A 336 -22.52 -6.38 -4.32
CA ASN A 336 -23.93 -6.57 -4.60
C ASN A 336 -24.77 -5.53 -3.82
N CYS A 337 -25.82 -5.02 -4.47
CA CYS A 337 -26.74 -4.04 -3.86
C CYS A 337 -28.20 -4.51 -3.96
N PHE A 338 -28.58 -5.16 -5.07
CA PHE A 338 -29.91 -5.72 -5.29
C PHE A 338 -29.89 -6.73 -6.46
N PRO A 339 -30.61 -7.86 -6.38
CA PRO A 339 -31.26 -8.38 -5.17
C PRO A 339 -30.22 -8.63 -4.07
N ASP A 340 -30.66 -8.78 -2.82
CA ASP A 340 -29.72 -9.12 -1.74
C ASP A 340 -29.00 -10.46 -2.01
N ASP A 341 -27.94 -10.78 -1.27
CA ASP A 341 -27.12 -11.98 -1.54
C ASP A 341 -27.92 -13.29 -1.51
N ALA A 342 -29.06 -13.33 -0.82
CA ALA A 342 -29.98 -14.46 -0.78
C ALA A 342 -30.86 -14.58 -2.05
N GLY A 343 -31.01 -13.51 -2.81
CA GLY A 343 -31.80 -13.47 -4.04
C GLY A 343 -31.07 -13.90 -5.32
N TRP A 344 -29.86 -14.44 -5.20
CA TRP A 344 -28.97 -14.84 -6.31
C TRP A 344 -28.75 -16.35 -6.44
#